data_AF-A0A379UXY9-F1
#
_entry.id   AF-A0A379UXY9-F1
#
_cell.length_a   1.000
_cell.length_b   1.000
_cell.length_c   1.000
_cell.angle_alpha   90.00
_cell.angle_beta   90.00
_cell.angle_gamma   90.00
#
_symmetry.space_group_name_H-M   'P 1'
#
loop_
_entity.id
_entity.type
_entity.pdbx_description
1 polymer ?
#
loop_
_entity_poly.entity_id
_entity_poly.type
_entity_poly.pdbx_seq_one_letter_code
_entity_poly.pdbx_strand_id
1 'polypeptide(L)' 'MHSKQHIAMREVMAFGDNDNDAEMLRLAGLGVAMGNASARAKVYADSVIGRHNTPGDC' A
#
# COMPACT_ATOMS: atom_id res chain seq x y z
N MET A 1 -21.88 -1.94 16.81
CA MET A 1 -20.61 -2.43 16.23
C MET A 1 -20.58 -2.11 14.74
N HIS A 2 -19.44 -1.63 14.25
CA HIS A 2 -19.09 -1.23 12.87
C HIS A 2 -19.37 0.23 12.48
N SER A 3 -18.50 1.13 12.94
CA SER A 3 -18.32 2.46 12.36
C SER A 3 -17.65 2.34 11.00
N LYS A 4 -18.40 1.99 9.95
CA LYS A 4 -17.95 2.20 8.57
C LYS A 4 -17.92 3.71 8.35
N GLN A 5 -16.73 4.29 8.29
CA GLN A 5 -16.59 5.70 7.97
C GLN A 5 -17.09 5.92 6.53
N HIS A 6 -17.83 7.00 6.31
CA HIS A 6 -18.42 7.37 5.02
C HIS A 6 -17.34 7.92 4.08
N ILE A 7 -16.25 7.16 3.89
CA ILE A 7 -15.08 7.55 3.12
C ILE A 7 -15.16 6.81 1.78
N ALA A 8 -15.13 7.56 0.69
CA ALA A 8 -15.08 6.95 -0.63
C ALA A 8 -13.73 6.24 -0.79
N MET A 9 -13.69 5.05 -1.40
CA MET A 9 -12.44 4.30 -1.59
C MET A 9 -11.36 5.12 -2.32
N ARG A 10 -11.76 6.11 -3.13
CA ARG A 10 -10.86 7.08 -3.77
C ARG A 10 -10.06 7.98 -2.80
N GLU A 11 -10.54 8.14 -1.57
CA GLU A 11 -9.89 8.91 -0.49
C GLU A 11 -9.11 7.99 0.46
N VAL A 12 -9.10 6.68 0.19
CA VAL A 12 -8.38 5.69 0.97
C VAL A 12 -7.01 5.50 0.34
N MET A 13 -5.98 5.71 1.15
CA MET A 13 -4.60 5.36 0.85
C MET A 13 -4.28 4.03 1.53
N ALA A 14 -3.78 3.06 0.78
CA ALA A 14 -3.37 1.76 1.30
C ALA A 14 -1.87 1.56 1.07
N PHE A 15 -1.18 0.99 2.05
CA PHE A 15 0.22 0.60 1.95
C PHE A 15 0.31 -0.92 1.98
N GLY A 16 1.12 -1.50 1.09
CA GLY A 16 1.28 -2.94 0.99
C GLY A 16 2.68 -3.32 0.55
N ASP A 17 3.14 -4.47 1.02
CA ASP A 17 4.45 -5.02 0.65
C ASP A 17 4.33 -6.43 0.02
N ASN A 18 3.19 -7.09 0.20
CA ASN A 18 2.98 -8.46 -0.24
C ASN A 18 1.89 -8.61 -1.29
N ASP A 19 1.87 -9.79 -1.92
CA ASP A 19 0.90 -10.14 -2.96
C ASP A 19 -0.56 -10.17 -2.45
N ASN A 20 -0.76 -10.37 -1.15
CA ASN A 20 -2.09 -10.33 -0.52
C ASN A 20 -2.64 -8.89 -0.46
N ASP A 21 -1.76 -7.89 -0.42
CA ASP A 21 -2.14 -6.47 -0.35
C ASP A 21 -2.41 -5.90 -1.75
N ALA A 22 -2.00 -6.58 -2.81
CA ALA A 22 -2.18 -6.14 -4.21
C ALA A 22 -3.65 -5.85 -4.57
N GLU A 23 -4.57 -6.69 -4.11
CA GLU A 23 -6.01 -6.50 -4.34
C GLU A 23 -6.55 -5.29 -3.55
N MET A 24 -6.03 -5.09 -2.34
CA MET A 24 -6.32 -3.94 -1.48
C MET A 24 -5.77 -2.62 -2.07
N LEU A 25 -4.55 -2.65 -2.62
CA LEU A 25 -3.91 -1.52 -3.31
C LEU A 25 -4.70 -1.10 -4.55
N ARG A 26 -5.22 -2.06 -5.31
CA ARG A 26 -6.07 -1.81 -6.48
C ARG A 26 -7.44 -1.21 -6.12
N LEU A 27 -7.97 -1.56 -4.94
CA LEU A 27 -9.26 -1.05 -4.46
C LEU A 27 -9.14 0.34 -3.83
N ALA A 28 -7.97 0.67 -3.28
CA ALA A 28 -7.65 1.98 -2.73
C ALA A 28 -7.52 3.03 -3.85
N GLY A 29 -7.86 4.28 -3.53
CA GLY A 29 -7.67 5.41 -4.45
C GLY A 29 -6.21 5.79 -4.63
N LEU A 30 -5.36 5.39 -3.69
CA LEU A 30 -3.92 5.57 -3.76
C LEU A 30 -3.23 4.37 -3.11
N GLY A 31 -2.78 3.43 -3.94
CA GLY A 31 -2.01 2.27 -3.52
C GLY A 31 -0.51 2.57 -3.49
N VAL A 32 0.13 2.38 -2.35
CA VAL A 32 1.59 2.56 -2.20
C VAL A 32 2.27 1.23 -1.89
N ALA A 33 3.17 0.80 -2.78
CA ALA A 33 3.98 -0.39 -2.57
C ALA A 33 5.34 -0.05 -1.95
N MET A 34 5.84 -0.92 -1.08
CA MET A 34 7.19 -0.79 -0.54
C MET A 34 8.27 -1.11 -1.59
N GLY A 35 9.49 -0.58 -1.42
CA GLY A 35 10.59 -0.84 -2.35
C GLY A 35 11.01 -2.32 -2.39
N ASN A 36 10.84 -3.04 -1.28
CA ASN A 36 11.00 -4.49 -1.18
C ASN A 36 9.73 -5.29 -1.53
N ALA A 37 8.66 -4.61 -1.96
CA ALA A 37 7.41 -5.30 -2.26
C ALA A 37 7.54 -6.24 -3.45
N SER A 38 6.66 -7.25 -3.46
CA SER A 38 6.55 -8.21 -4.54
C SER A 38 6.25 -7.53 -5.89
N ALA A 39 6.63 -8.18 -6.99
CA ALA A 39 6.39 -7.64 -8.33
C ALA A 39 4.90 -7.36 -8.59
N ARG A 40 4.02 -8.23 -8.06
CA ARG A 40 2.56 -8.06 -8.17
C ARG A 40 2.08 -6.84 -7.37
N ALA A 41 2.52 -6.65 -6.13
CA ALA A 41 2.17 -5.45 -5.35
C ALA A 41 2.60 -4.16 -6.04
N LYS A 42 3.80 -4.14 -6.65
CA LYS A 42 4.30 -2.98 -7.42
C LYS A 42 3.51 -2.70 -8.69
N VAL A 43 2.95 -3.72 -9.35
CA VAL A 43 2.11 -3.56 -10.54
C VAL A 43 0.77 -2.91 -10.21
N TYR A 44 0.21 -3.19 -9.03
CA TYR A 44 -1.07 -2.64 -8.59
C TYR A 44 -0.96 -1.41 -7.70
N ALA A 45 0.26 -0.97 -7.37
CA ALA A 45 0.49 0.26 -6.64
C ALA A 45 0.67 1.44 -7.61
N ASP A 46 0.05 2.57 -7.29
CA ASP A 46 0.22 3.84 -7.98
C ASP A 46 1.60 4.45 -7.73
N SER A 47 2.20 4.16 -6.56
CA SER A 47 3.53 4.67 -6.20
C SER A 47 4.33 3.62 -5.44
N VAL A 48 5.62 3.52 -5.72
CA VAL A 48 6.54 2.66 -4.97
C VAL A 48 7.42 3.55 -4.10
N ILE A 49 7.36 3.39 -2.78
CA ILE A 49 8.19 4.14 -1.84
C ILE A 49 9.49 3.39 -1.50
N GLY A 50 10.47 4.12 -0.95
CA GLY A 50 11.77 3.58 -0.57
C GLY A 50 11.69 2.36 0.36
N ARG A 51 12.77 1.58 0.38
CA ARG A 51 12.96 0.41 1.26
C ARG A 51 12.85 0.80 2.74
N HIS A 52 11.94 0.18 3.48
CA HIS A 52 11.93 0.25 4.95
C HIS A 52 12.94 -0.77 5.51
N ASN A 53 14.21 -0.39 5.50
CA ASN A 53 15.23 -0.93 6.41
C ASN A 53 16.48 -0.04 6.32
N THR A 54 16.42 1.12 6.97
CA THR A 54 17.63 1.77 7.47
C THR A 54 17.67 1.44 8.96
N PRO A 55 18.41 0.42 9.39
CA PRO A 55 18.80 0.39 10.80
C PRO A 55 19.61 1.66 11.01
N GLY A 56 19.14 2.55 11.89
CA GLY A 56 19.77 3.83 12.15
C GLY A 56 21.27 3.65 12.32
N ASP A 57 22.00 4.06 11.30
CA ASP A 57 23.45 4.08 11.24
C ASP A 57 23.92 5.22 12.15
N CYS A 58 24.06 4.88 13.44
CA CYS A 58 24.79 5.66 14.43
C CYS A 58 26.31 5.53 14.20
#